data_AF-R7T6P1-F1
#
_entry.id   AF-R7T6P1-F1
#
_cell.length_a   1.000
_cell.length_b   1.000
_cell.length_c   1.000
_cell.angle_alpha   90.00
_cell.angle_beta   90.00
_cell.angle_gamma   90.00
#
_symmetry.space_group_name_H-M   'P 1'
#
loop_
_entity.id
_entity.type
_entity.pdbx_description
1 polymer ?
#
loop_
_entity_poly.entity_id
_entity_poly.type
_entity_poly.pdbx_seq_one_letter_code
_entity_poly.pdbx_strand_id
1 'polypeptide(L)'
;MTGAGISTGSGIPDFRTPGTGLYDNLQQYSIPQPQAIFDRNYFEGNPRPFLTLAKELYPGKYQPNSIHYFLRLLHEKGLLLRVYTQNIDGLERMAGIPPLKIVEAHGSFQTASCIRCRQPHSPDEIKSAIMSGSIPRCRRSGCLGLVKPDIVFFGEDLPKRFFYYLKDFPQADLLIVMGTSLEVEPFAEIVDSVRHYIPRILFNRVAVGPFRVRRRMNDVCSLGDLDTNVTYFAKMLGWSADLKNLIKKHQESEPKATKPLSCAPSIVSTASLEKDLSKLSLHITPKESTETRLASTTHNVSTGSHSAGGKLLSNGRPTIPVHRNPPRYGNNAWSNPVSFHAQKHLYRMTKTAASGSEEELFAHEETSDETSSGEDEED
;
A
#
# COMPACT_ATOMS: atom_id res chain seq x y z
N MET A 1 -6.56 1.72 8.02
CA MET A 1 -5.72 1.91 6.82
C MET A 1 -4.45 1.10 6.98
N THR A 2 -4.07 0.32 5.98
CA THR A 2 -2.96 -0.64 6.05
C THR A 2 -2.04 -0.55 4.83
N GLY A 3 -0.79 -0.94 5.01
CA GLY A 3 0.17 -1.14 3.91
C GLY A 3 1.07 -2.35 4.14
N ALA A 4 2.14 -2.46 3.34
CA ALA A 4 2.91 -3.71 3.23
C ALA A 4 3.54 -4.20 4.54
N GLY A 5 3.77 -3.30 5.50
CA GLY A 5 4.31 -3.63 6.82
C GLY A 5 3.44 -4.60 7.63
N ILE A 6 2.13 -4.71 7.36
CA ILE A 6 1.30 -5.71 8.03
C ILE A 6 1.56 -7.14 7.51
N SER A 7 2.12 -7.28 6.31
CA SER A 7 2.35 -8.56 5.64
C SER A 7 3.78 -9.08 5.79
N THR A 8 4.69 -8.30 6.39
CA THR A 8 6.09 -8.74 6.58
C THR A 8 6.21 -9.97 7.48
N GLY A 9 5.36 -10.07 8.52
CA GLY A 9 5.29 -11.25 9.38
C GLY A 9 4.76 -12.51 8.67
N SER A 10 4.17 -12.36 7.49
CA SER A 10 3.71 -13.45 6.63
C SER A 10 4.76 -13.91 5.62
N GLY A 11 5.97 -13.31 5.62
CA GLY A 11 7.05 -13.62 4.67
C GLY A 11 6.99 -12.86 3.34
N ILE A 12 6.07 -11.88 3.22
CA ILE A 12 6.01 -10.99 2.05
C ILE A 12 6.91 -9.78 2.34
N PRO A 13 7.96 -9.53 1.54
CA PRO A 13 8.78 -8.34 1.74
C PRO A 13 7.96 -7.08 1.51
N ASP A 14 8.21 -6.02 2.28
CA ASP A 14 7.67 -4.72 1.93
C ASP A 14 8.40 -4.14 0.71
N PHE A 15 8.03 -2.95 0.26
CA PHE A 15 8.65 -2.35 -0.92
C PHE A 15 9.99 -1.66 -0.63
N ARG A 16 10.16 -1.07 0.56
CA ARG A 16 11.09 0.05 0.80
C ARG A 16 12.11 -0.18 1.92
N THR A 17 11.97 -1.23 2.72
CA THR A 17 12.91 -1.50 3.81
C THR A 17 14.29 -1.83 3.23
N PRO A 18 15.36 -1.10 3.61
CA PRO A 18 16.70 -1.38 3.11
C PRO A 18 17.14 -2.83 3.39
N GLY A 19 17.72 -3.48 2.39
CA GLY A 19 18.27 -4.84 2.42
C GLY A 19 17.24 -5.97 2.24
N THR A 20 15.98 -5.77 2.61
CA THR A 20 14.93 -6.82 2.52
C THR A 20 13.72 -6.45 1.67
N GLY A 21 13.57 -5.15 1.34
CA GLY A 21 12.48 -4.65 0.53
C GLY A 21 12.57 -5.11 -0.91
N LEU A 22 11.42 -5.17 -1.59
CA LEU A 22 11.33 -5.59 -2.98
C LEU A 22 12.25 -4.76 -3.87
N TYR A 23 12.26 -3.43 -3.70
CA TYR A 23 13.03 -2.51 -4.55
C TYR A 23 14.54 -2.74 -4.54
N ASP A 24 15.11 -3.15 -3.41
CA ASP A 24 16.54 -3.46 -3.33
C ASP A 24 16.89 -4.76 -4.08
N ASN A 25 15.91 -5.66 -4.21
CA ASN A 25 16.06 -6.94 -4.91
C ASN A 25 15.69 -6.87 -6.41
N LEU A 26 15.28 -5.70 -6.92
CA LEU A 26 14.91 -5.53 -8.33
C LEU A 26 16.09 -5.23 -9.27
N GLN A 27 17.31 -5.09 -8.75
CA GLN A 27 18.51 -4.79 -9.56
C GLN A 27 18.74 -5.83 -10.68
N GLN A 28 18.28 -7.06 -10.48
CA GLN A 28 18.33 -8.15 -11.45
C GLN A 28 17.50 -7.92 -12.73
N TYR A 29 16.53 -7.00 -12.73
CA TYR A 29 15.60 -6.81 -13.85
C TYR A 29 16.05 -5.75 -14.87
N SER A 30 17.24 -5.16 -14.71
CA SER A 30 17.77 -4.10 -15.59
C SER A 30 16.75 -2.98 -15.86
N ILE A 31 16.05 -2.55 -14.80
CA ILE A 31 15.04 -1.48 -14.84
C ILE A 31 15.66 -0.13 -14.47
N PRO A 32 15.18 1.00 -15.04
CA PRO A 32 15.80 2.31 -14.82
C PRO A 32 15.68 2.79 -13.37
N GLN A 33 14.59 2.44 -12.71
CA GLN A 33 14.36 2.67 -11.29
C GLN A 33 13.37 1.61 -10.75
N PRO A 34 13.39 1.31 -9.44
CA PRO A 34 12.54 0.27 -8.87
C PRO A 34 11.04 0.47 -9.11
N GLN A 35 10.55 1.72 -9.15
CA GLN A 35 9.14 2.00 -9.41
C GLN A 35 8.71 1.67 -10.85
N ALA A 36 9.64 1.60 -11.80
CA ALA A 36 9.33 1.38 -13.22
C ALA A 36 8.62 0.04 -13.48
N ILE A 37 8.85 -0.97 -12.64
CA ILE A 37 8.16 -2.27 -12.76
C ILE A 37 6.64 -2.17 -12.55
N PHE A 38 6.19 -1.12 -11.85
CA PHE A 38 4.79 -0.80 -11.60
C PHE A 38 4.35 0.45 -12.36
N ASP A 39 5.10 0.91 -13.37
CA ASP A 39 4.71 2.04 -14.21
C ASP A 39 3.97 1.54 -15.46
N ARG A 40 2.84 2.19 -15.77
CA ARG A 40 1.99 1.79 -16.90
C ARG A 40 2.71 1.91 -18.25
N ASN A 41 3.45 2.99 -18.47
CA ASN A 41 4.13 3.24 -19.74
C ASN A 41 5.32 2.28 -19.91
N TYR A 42 6.05 2.03 -18.83
CA TYR A 42 7.12 1.03 -18.82
C TYR A 42 6.56 -0.36 -19.14
N PHE A 43 5.46 -0.76 -18.51
CA PHE A 43 4.82 -2.06 -18.75
C PHE A 43 4.34 -2.24 -20.20
N GLU A 44 3.83 -1.18 -20.82
CA GLU A 44 3.41 -1.21 -22.23
C GLU A 44 4.59 -1.45 -23.18
N GLY A 45 5.75 -0.88 -22.89
CA GLY A 45 6.98 -1.11 -23.67
C GLY A 45 7.71 -2.42 -23.35
N ASN A 46 7.77 -2.80 -22.08
CA ASN A 46 8.44 -4.00 -21.60
C ASN A 46 7.69 -4.64 -20.41
N PRO A 47 6.74 -5.56 -20.67
CA PRO A 47 5.94 -6.17 -19.61
C PRO A 47 6.69 -7.25 -18.83
N ARG A 48 7.81 -7.78 -19.36
CA ARG A 48 8.46 -8.99 -18.82
C ARG A 48 8.90 -8.85 -17.35
N PRO A 49 9.53 -7.74 -16.90
CA PRO A 49 9.90 -7.60 -15.49
C PRO A 49 8.72 -7.78 -14.55
N PHE A 50 7.60 -7.10 -14.82
CA PHE A 50 6.39 -7.25 -14.01
C PHE A 50 5.84 -8.67 -14.08
N LEU A 51 5.76 -9.29 -15.27
CA LEU A 51 5.22 -10.65 -15.39
C LEU A 51 6.06 -11.68 -14.63
N THR A 52 7.38 -11.53 -14.62
CA THR A 52 8.28 -12.38 -13.82
C THR A 52 8.02 -12.18 -12.34
N LEU A 53 7.93 -10.94 -11.88
CA LEU A 53 7.61 -10.62 -10.49
C LEU A 53 6.20 -11.10 -10.09
N ALA A 54 5.21 -10.96 -10.98
CA ALA A 54 3.83 -11.34 -10.72
C ALA A 54 3.68 -12.82 -10.38
N LYS A 55 4.54 -13.70 -10.92
CA LYS A 55 4.59 -15.13 -10.53
C LYS A 55 4.87 -15.33 -9.04
N GLU A 56 5.68 -14.45 -8.46
CA GLU A 56 5.99 -14.48 -7.03
C GLU A 56 4.89 -13.84 -6.18
N LEU A 57 4.23 -12.81 -6.71
CA LEU A 57 3.21 -12.04 -5.99
C LEU A 57 1.80 -12.63 -6.04
N TYR A 58 1.50 -13.58 -6.95
CA TYR A 58 0.18 -14.18 -7.05
C TYR A 58 -0.24 -14.81 -5.69
N PRO A 59 -1.46 -14.52 -5.19
CA PRO A 59 -1.92 -15.04 -3.90
C PRO A 59 -1.91 -16.57 -3.82
N GLY A 60 -1.63 -17.11 -2.62
CA GLY A 60 -1.69 -18.54 -2.31
C GLY A 60 -0.42 -19.13 -1.68
N LYS A 61 0.73 -18.44 -1.77
CA LYS A 61 1.98 -18.88 -1.11
C LYS A 61 2.08 -18.49 0.37
N TYR A 62 1.38 -17.43 0.74
CA TYR A 62 1.51 -16.78 2.04
C TYR A 62 0.21 -16.89 2.83
N GLN A 63 0.32 -16.87 4.16
CA GLN A 63 -0.80 -16.99 5.07
C GLN A 63 -0.97 -15.71 5.90
N PRO A 64 -2.21 -15.33 6.26
CA PRO A 64 -2.43 -14.20 7.14
C PRO A 64 -1.75 -14.40 8.51
N ASN A 65 -1.25 -13.32 9.09
CA ASN A 65 -0.65 -13.31 10.43
C ASN A 65 -1.59 -12.68 11.47
N SER A 66 -1.13 -12.55 12.72
CA SER A 66 -1.94 -12.07 13.85
C SER A 66 -2.58 -10.69 13.60
N ILE A 67 -1.92 -9.81 12.84
CA ILE A 67 -2.41 -8.46 12.54
C ILE A 67 -3.64 -8.52 11.62
N HIS A 68 -3.62 -9.42 10.63
CA HIS A 68 -4.78 -9.66 9.76
C HIS A 68 -5.95 -10.25 10.54
N TYR A 69 -5.67 -11.17 11.45
CA TYR A 69 -6.71 -11.73 12.33
C TYR A 69 -7.21 -10.72 13.36
N PHE A 70 -6.40 -9.76 13.79
CA PHE A 70 -6.86 -8.65 14.62
C PHE A 70 -7.88 -7.77 13.86
N LEU A 71 -7.63 -7.49 12.56
CA LEU A 71 -8.62 -6.81 11.71
C LEU A 71 -9.90 -7.63 11.53
N ARG A 72 -9.77 -8.95 11.35
CA ARG A 72 -10.93 -9.87 11.35
C ARG A 72 -11.67 -9.85 12.68
N LEU A 73 -10.97 -9.78 13.81
CA LEU A 73 -11.59 -9.75 15.13
C LEU A 73 -12.36 -8.44 15.37
N LEU A 74 -11.85 -7.31 14.86
CA LEU A 74 -12.62 -6.05 14.84
C LEU A 74 -13.93 -6.21 14.06
N HIS A 75 -13.93 -7.00 12.97
CA HIS A 75 -15.14 -7.32 12.24
C HIS A 75 -16.10 -8.20 13.06
N GLU A 76 -15.60 -9.28 13.67
CA GLU A 76 -16.43 -10.20 14.47
C GLU A 76 -17.06 -9.52 15.68
N LYS A 77 -16.41 -8.48 16.21
CA LYS A 77 -16.95 -7.66 17.30
C LYS A 77 -17.85 -6.50 16.84
N GLY A 78 -18.14 -6.40 15.55
CA GLY A 78 -19.02 -5.35 15.00
C GLY A 78 -18.39 -3.95 14.93
N LEU A 79 -17.09 -3.82 15.17
CA LEU A 79 -16.39 -2.52 15.29
C LEU A 79 -15.73 -2.07 13.97
N LEU A 80 -15.53 -2.98 13.03
CA LEU A 80 -14.88 -2.65 11.76
C LEU A 80 -15.84 -1.97 10.79
N LEU A 81 -15.68 -0.66 10.57
CA LEU A 81 -16.35 0.04 9.48
C LEU A 81 -15.78 -0.38 8.12
N ARG A 82 -14.47 -0.22 7.92
CA ARG A 82 -13.75 -0.54 6.67
C ARG A 82 -12.25 -0.75 6.89
N VAL A 83 -11.65 -1.64 6.11
CA VAL A 83 -10.20 -1.72 5.87
C VAL A 83 -9.89 -1.11 4.52
N TYR A 84 -9.15 -0.01 4.52
CA TYR A 84 -8.48 0.52 3.33
C TYR A 84 -7.06 -0.04 3.31
N THR A 85 -6.72 -0.82 2.29
CA THR A 85 -5.39 -1.46 2.15
C THR A 85 -4.68 -1.00 0.88
N GLN A 86 -3.38 -0.76 1.00
CA GLN A 86 -2.46 -0.57 -0.13
C GLN A 86 -1.94 -1.90 -0.68
N ASN A 87 -2.19 -3.00 0.02
CA ASN A 87 -1.66 -4.30 -0.33
C ASN A 87 -2.47 -4.94 -1.47
N ILE A 88 -1.78 -5.79 -2.21
CA ILE A 88 -2.33 -6.57 -3.33
C ILE A 88 -2.24 -8.08 -3.08
N ASP A 89 -1.74 -8.48 -1.90
CA ASP A 89 -1.48 -9.87 -1.52
C ASP A 89 -2.76 -10.67 -1.20
N GLY A 90 -3.86 -9.97 -0.88
CA GLY A 90 -5.16 -10.57 -0.59
C GLY A 90 -5.28 -11.18 0.81
N LEU A 91 -4.31 -10.97 1.70
CA LEU A 91 -4.30 -11.60 3.02
C LEU A 91 -5.45 -11.13 3.93
N GLU A 92 -6.02 -9.94 3.71
CA GLU A 92 -7.22 -9.49 4.43
C GLU A 92 -8.44 -10.35 4.12
N ARG A 93 -8.60 -10.76 2.85
CA ARG A 93 -9.68 -11.67 2.42
C ARG A 93 -9.42 -13.08 2.92
N MET A 94 -8.17 -13.53 2.86
CA MET A 94 -7.80 -14.85 3.37
C MET A 94 -8.05 -14.96 4.88
N ALA A 95 -7.81 -13.90 5.66
CA ALA A 95 -8.24 -13.82 7.07
C ALA A 95 -9.77 -13.83 7.26
N GLY A 96 -10.53 -13.82 6.16
CA GLY A 96 -11.98 -13.89 6.11
C GLY A 96 -12.68 -12.58 6.46
N ILE A 97 -12.02 -11.43 6.26
CA ILE A 97 -12.72 -10.15 6.30
C ILE A 97 -13.64 -10.08 5.06
N PRO A 98 -14.95 -9.78 5.21
CA PRO A 98 -15.86 -9.77 4.08
C PRO A 98 -15.40 -8.79 2.99
N PRO A 99 -15.58 -9.11 1.69
CA PRO A 99 -15.25 -8.21 0.58
C PRO A 99 -15.86 -6.81 0.74
N LEU A 100 -17.07 -6.74 1.27
CA LEU A 100 -17.75 -5.47 1.54
C LEU A 100 -17.05 -4.63 2.60
N LYS A 101 -16.23 -5.19 3.49
CA LYS A 101 -15.45 -4.43 4.48
C LYS A 101 -14.07 -4.01 3.97
N ILE A 102 -13.65 -4.46 2.80
CA ILE A 102 -12.31 -4.18 2.25
C ILE A 102 -12.40 -3.18 1.09
N VAL A 103 -11.45 -2.25 1.06
CA VAL A 103 -11.15 -1.37 -0.07
C VAL A 103 -9.68 -1.58 -0.43
N GLU A 104 -9.45 -2.30 -1.52
CA GLU A 104 -8.12 -2.52 -2.11
C GLU A 104 -7.76 -1.29 -2.95
N ALA A 105 -7.12 -0.31 -2.32
CA ALA A 105 -6.83 0.98 -2.96
C ALA A 105 -5.90 0.84 -4.16
N HIS A 106 -5.00 -0.14 -4.12
CA HIS A 106 -4.09 -0.45 -5.23
C HIS A 106 -4.55 -1.66 -6.06
N GLY A 107 -5.83 -2.01 -5.96
CA GLY A 107 -6.40 -3.12 -6.72
C GLY A 107 -5.96 -4.50 -6.23
N SER A 108 -6.15 -5.53 -7.05
CA SER A 108 -5.80 -6.91 -6.67
C SER A 108 -5.67 -7.85 -7.87
N PHE A 109 -5.23 -9.09 -7.60
CA PHE A 109 -5.13 -10.15 -8.59
C PHE A 109 -6.48 -10.86 -8.91
N GLN A 110 -7.60 -10.40 -8.34
CA GLN A 110 -8.91 -11.07 -8.50
C GLN A 110 -9.51 -10.88 -9.90
N THR A 111 -9.24 -9.75 -10.54
CA THR A 111 -9.73 -9.43 -11.88
C THR A 111 -8.58 -8.98 -12.77
N ALA A 112 -8.79 -8.99 -14.09
CA ALA A 112 -7.79 -8.57 -15.04
C ALA A 112 -8.44 -7.85 -16.22
N SER A 113 -7.79 -6.80 -16.71
CA SER A 113 -8.32 -5.94 -17.77
C SER A 113 -7.25 -5.53 -18.76
N CYS A 114 -7.68 -5.26 -20.00
CA CYS A 114 -6.79 -4.68 -21.01
C CYS A 114 -6.37 -3.26 -20.60
N ILE A 115 -5.07 -2.96 -20.66
CA ILE A 115 -4.57 -1.63 -20.30
C ILE A 115 -5.10 -0.54 -21.23
N ARG A 116 -5.39 -0.85 -22.51
CA ARG A 116 -5.88 0.13 -23.51
C ARG A 116 -7.40 0.28 -23.51
N CYS A 117 -8.13 -0.78 -23.86
CA CYS A 117 -9.58 -0.70 -24.05
C CYS A 117 -10.39 -1.01 -22.78
N ARG A 118 -9.72 -1.32 -21.66
CA ARG A 118 -10.34 -1.69 -20.37
C ARG A 118 -11.28 -2.89 -20.42
N GLN A 119 -11.28 -3.67 -21.51
CA GLN A 119 -12.09 -4.88 -21.60
C GLN A 119 -11.65 -5.88 -20.51
N PRO A 120 -12.59 -6.39 -19.69
CA PRO A 120 -12.31 -7.44 -18.71
C PRO A 120 -11.89 -8.75 -19.40
N HIS A 121 -11.00 -9.50 -18.75
CA HIS A 121 -10.53 -10.81 -19.18
C HIS A 121 -10.63 -11.79 -18.01
N SER A 122 -10.66 -13.09 -18.30
CA SER A 122 -10.74 -14.11 -17.25
C SER A 122 -9.48 -14.07 -16.38
N PRO A 123 -9.61 -13.94 -15.04
CA PRO A 123 -8.47 -13.95 -14.13
C PRO A 123 -7.65 -15.23 -14.24
N ASP A 124 -8.32 -16.38 -14.42
CA ASP A 124 -7.66 -17.69 -14.51
C ASP A 124 -6.82 -17.83 -15.78
N GLU A 125 -7.30 -17.29 -16.89
CA GLU A 125 -6.56 -17.30 -18.16
C GLU A 125 -5.33 -16.41 -18.06
N ILE A 126 -5.47 -15.23 -17.44
CA ILE A 126 -4.36 -14.30 -17.23
C ILE A 126 -3.35 -14.88 -16.24
N LYS A 127 -3.81 -15.50 -15.16
CA LYS A 127 -2.94 -16.26 -14.24
C LYS A 127 -2.18 -17.35 -14.97
N SER A 128 -2.86 -18.17 -15.77
CA SER A 128 -2.23 -19.27 -16.52
C SER A 128 -1.18 -18.76 -17.53
N ALA A 129 -1.50 -17.67 -18.24
CA ALA A 129 -0.56 -17.01 -19.14
C ALA A 129 0.68 -16.49 -18.38
N ILE A 130 0.48 -15.79 -17.26
CA ILE A 130 1.59 -15.29 -16.43
C ILE A 130 2.45 -16.44 -15.92
N MET A 131 1.85 -17.50 -15.37
CA MET A 131 2.58 -18.65 -14.83
C MET A 131 3.42 -19.38 -15.89
N SER A 132 2.89 -19.54 -17.09
CA SER A 132 3.62 -20.12 -18.24
C SER A 132 4.67 -19.19 -18.85
N GLY A 133 4.76 -17.92 -18.42
CA GLY A 133 5.67 -16.93 -18.99
C GLY A 133 5.18 -16.30 -20.30
N SER A 134 3.92 -16.53 -20.67
CA SER A 134 3.28 -15.93 -21.83
C SER A 134 2.86 -14.49 -21.54
N ILE A 135 2.98 -13.59 -22.52
CA ILE A 135 2.52 -12.20 -22.40
C ILE A 135 1.01 -12.14 -22.70
N PRO A 136 0.15 -11.80 -21.73
CA PRO A 136 -1.29 -11.78 -21.96
C PRO A 136 -1.69 -10.60 -22.86
N ARG A 137 -2.47 -10.88 -23.91
CA ARG A 137 -2.94 -9.89 -24.89
C ARG A 137 -4.45 -9.80 -24.94
N CYS A 138 -4.94 -8.64 -25.34
CA CYS A 138 -6.37 -8.37 -25.44
C CYS A 138 -7.02 -9.24 -26.52
N ARG A 139 -8.18 -9.83 -26.21
CA ARG A 139 -8.97 -10.63 -27.16
C ARG A 139 -9.94 -9.79 -28.01
N ARG A 140 -10.08 -8.50 -27.71
CA ARG A 140 -10.95 -7.60 -28.48
C ARG A 140 -10.40 -7.46 -29.89
N SER A 141 -11.22 -7.72 -30.89
CA SER A 141 -10.86 -7.47 -32.29
C SER A 141 -10.40 -6.02 -32.47
N GLY A 142 -9.27 -5.84 -33.15
CA GLY A 142 -8.63 -4.53 -33.37
C GLY A 142 -7.87 -3.94 -32.17
N CYS A 143 -7.85 -4.60 -31.00
CA CYS A 143 -7.08 -4.11 -29.86
C CYS A 143 -5.75 -4.87 -29.70
N LEU A 144 -4.63 -4.15 -29.84
CA LEU A 144 -3.28 -4.70 -29.64
C LEU A 144 -2.76 -4.53 -28.20
N GLY A 145 -3.64 -4.19 -27.25
CA GLY A 145 -3.27 -3.89 -25.88
C GLY A 145 -2.86 -5.14 -25.08
N LEU A 146 -2.00 -4.92 -24.08
CA LEU A 146 -1.66 -5.94 -23.08
C LEU A 146 -2.78 -6.08 -22.06
N VAL A 147 -2.85 -7.24 -21.41
CA VAL A 147 -3.77 -7.50 -20.30
C VAL A 147 -2.95 -7.77 -19.05
N LYS A 148 -3.35 -7.16 -17.93
CA LYS A 148 -2.73 -7.38 -16.62
C LYS A 148 -3.80 -7.57 -15.55
N PRO A 149 -3.46 -8.18 -14.41
CA PRO A 149 -4.32 -8.13 -13.23
C PRO A 149 -4.65 -6.67 -12.87
N ASP A 150 -5.81 -6.44 -12.27
CA ASP A 150 -6.32 -5.12 -11.92
C ASP A 150 -5.65 -4.56 -10.65
N ILE A 151 -4.32 -4.57 -10.66
CA ILE A 151 -3.42 -3.87 -9.74
C ILE A 151 -3.16 -2.48 -10.32
N VAL A 152 -3.24 -1.45 -9.49
CA VAL A 152 -3.02 -0.07 -9.91
C VAL A 152 -1.53 0.16 -10.14
N PHE A 153 -1.18 0.58 -11.37
CA PHE A 153 0.17 1.02 -11.70
C PHE A 153 0.28 2.53 -11.53
N PHE A 154 1.52 3.03 -11.39
CA PHE A 154 1.77 4.47 -11.49
C PHE A 154 1.25 4.99 -12.84
N GLY A 155 0.54 6.11 -12.78
CA GLY A 155 -0.18 6.69 -13.92
C GLY A 155 -1.57 6.11 -14.18
N GLU A 156 -2.08 5.20 -13.34
CA GLU A 156 -3.47 4.73 -13.39
C GLU A 156 -4.35 5.33 -12.29
N ASP A 157 -5.64 5.48 -12.61
CA ASP A 157 -6.65 5.86 -11.63
C ASP A 157 -6.84 4.75 -10.57
N LEU A 158 -7.08 5.17 -9.33
CA LEU A 158 -7.47 4.25 -8.27
C LEU A 158 -8.89 3.70 -8.53
N PRO A 159 -9.23 2.51 -8.00
CA PRO A 159 -10.56 1.95 -8.16
C PRO A 159 -11.61 2.89 -7.59
N LYS A 160 -12.80 2.96 -8.22
CA LYS A 160 -13.92 3.81 -7.75
C LYS A 160 -14.25 3.63 -6.28
N ARG A 161 -14.07 2.41 -5.76
CA ARG A 161 -14.31 2.05 -4.36
C ARG A 161 -13.34 2.73 -3.39
N PHE A 162 -12.17 3.19 -3.83
CA PHE A 162 -11.26 4.01 -3.04
C PHE A 162 -11.97 5.26 -2.49
N PHE A 163 -12.77 5.93 -3.31
CA PHE A 163 -13.48 7.16 -2.94
C PHE A 163 -14.62 6.96 -1.93
N TYR A 164 -14.88 5.73 -1.47
CA TYR A 164 -15.83 5.48 -0.38
C TYR A 164 -15.37 6.13 0.92
N TYR A 165 -14.10 6.55 1.03
CA TYR A 165 -13.59 7.27 2.18
C TYR A 165 -14.41 8.55 2.45
N LEU A 166 -14.95 9.18 1.40
CA LEU A 166 -15.83 10.35 1.51
C LEU A 166 -17.10 10.07 2.33
N LYS A 167 -17.57 8.82 2.33
CA LYS A 167 -18.72 8.37 3.14
C LYS A 167 -18.29 7.75 4.46
N ASP A 168 -17.21 6.97 4.45
CA ASP A 168 -16.77 6.22 5.62
C ASP A 168 -16.11 7.13 6.68
N PHE A 169 -15.27 8.08 6.27
CA PHE A 169 -14.45 8.88 7.20
C PHE A 169 -15.27 9.86 8.06
N PRO A 170 -16.37 10.45 7.56
CA PRO A 170 -17.29 11.21 8.41
C PRO A 170 -18.01 10.40 9.50
N GLN A 171 -18.10 9.08 9.34
CA GLN A 171 -18.73 8.15 10.29
C GLN A 171 -17.72 7.48 11.24
N ALA A 172 -16.43 7.54 10.92
CA ALA A 172 -15.38 6.92 11.72
C ALA A 172 -15.24 7.63 13.08
N ASP A 173 -15.17 6.83 14.14
CA ASP A 173 -14.92 7.27 15.52
C ASP A 173 -13.47 7.03 15.98
N LEU A 174 -12.72 6.23 15.21
CA LEU A 174 -11.31 5.92 15.40
C LEU A 174 -10.65 5.58 14.05
N LEU A 175 -9.46 6.14 13.79
CA LEU A 175 -8.63 5.72 12.65
C LEU A 175 -7.42 4.92 13.13
N ILE A 176 -7.32 3.65 12.72
CA ILE A 176 -6.13 2.83 12.95
C ILE A 176 -5.32 2.76 11.64
N VAL A 177 -4.06 3.20 11.70
CA VAL A 177 -3.09 3.18 10.60
C VAL A 177 -1.98 2.19 10.94
N MET A 178 -1.71 1.22 10.06
CA MET A 178 -0.76 0.15 10.35
C MET A 178 0.17 -0.15 9.17
N GLY A 179 1.47 -0.27 9.43
CA GLY A 179 2.42 -0.87 8.50
C GLY A 179 2.54 -0.16 7.15
N THR A 180 2.54 1.16 7.12
CA THR A 180 2.68 1.94 5.88
C THR A 180 3.66 3.09 6.10
N SER A 181 4.38 3.48 5.04
CA SER A 181 5.23 4.68 5.05
C SER A 181 4.44 5.97 4.84
N LEU A 182 3.18 5.88 4.38
CA LEU A 182 2.36 7.03 3.96
C LEU A 182 3.09 7.95 2.96
N GLU A 183 3.75 7.36 1.97
CA GLU A 183 4.47 8.11 0.92
C GLU A 183 3.78 8.08 -0.45
N VAL A 184 2.75 7.25 -0.61
CA VAL A 184 2.07 7.06 -1.90
C VAL A 184 0.73 7.77 -1.87
N GLU A 185 0.60 8.79 -2.71
CA GLU A 185 -0.65 9.50 -2.91
C GLU A 185 -1.57 8.81 -3.94
N PRO A 186 -2.90 8.99 -3.81
CA PRO A 186 -3.64 9.81 -2.84
C PRO A 186 -3.92 9.10 -1.50
N PHE A 187 -3.37 7.91 -1.26
CA PHE A 187 -3.68 7.14 -0.05
C PHE A 187 -3.11 7.78 1.23
N ALA A 188 -1.96 8.45 1.15
CA ALA A 188 -1.36 9.11 2.30
C ALA A 188 -2.15 10.35 2.73
N GLU A 189 -2.71 11.10 1.78
CA GLU A 189 -3.48 12.31 2.00
C GLU A 189 -4.76 12.04 2.80
N ILE A 190 -5.48 10.95 2.50
CA ILE A 190 -6.78 10.71 3.14
C ILE A 190 -6.68 10.48 4.65
N VAL A 191 -5.49 10.18 5.21
CA VAL A 191 -5.26 10.04 6.66
C VAL A 191 -5.71 11.28 7.43
N ASP A 192 -5.68 12.47 6.81
CA ASP A 192 -6.15 13.70 7.41
C ASP A 192 -7.65 13.98 7.19
N SER A 193 -8.35 13.20 6.38
CA SER A 193 -9.78 13.42 6.06
C SER A 193 -10.76 12.98 7.15
N VAL A 194 -10.32 12.26 8.18
CA VAL A 194 -11.15 12.04 9.38
C VAL A 194 -11.27 13.32 10.20
N ARG A 195 -12.43 13.54 10.83
CA ARG A 195 -12.70 14.77 11.60
C ARG A 195 -11.60 15.01 12.63
N HIS A 196 -11.23 16.28 12.85
CA HIS A 196 -10.03 16.64 13.61
C HIS A 196 -9.99 16.07 15.04
N TYR A 197 -11.16 15.92 15.69
CA TYR A 197 -11.28 15.42 17.06
C TYR A 197 -11.28 13.88 17.15
N ILE A 198 -11.35 13.17 16.02
CA ILE A 198 -11.29 11.70 15.99
C ILE A 198 -9.86 11.23 16.27
N PRO A 199 -9.64 10.38 17.30
CA PRO A 199 -8.33 9.83 17.58
C PRO A 199 -7.79 9.04 16.39
N ARG A 200 -6.47 9.14 16.18
CA ARG A 200 -5.77 8.32 15.18
C ARG A 200 -4.64 7.57 15.86
N ILE A 201 -4.55 6.27 15.61
CA ILE A 201 -3.52 5.41 16.17
C ILE A 201 -2.63 4.91 15.04
N LEU A 202 -1.33 5.11 15.16
CA LEU A 202 -0.31 4.57 14.27
C LEU A 202 0.38 3.38 14.94
N PHE A 203 0.24 2.19 14.37
CA PHE A 203 1.09 1.03 14.65
C PHE A 203 2.13 0.88 13.53
N ASN A 204 3.37 1.28 13.79
CA ASN A 204 4.39 1.23 12.75
C ASN A 204 5.80 1.13 13.33
N ARG A 205 6.80 0.72 12.53
CA ARG A 205 8.20 0.69 13.00
C ARG A 205 8.71 2.07 13.40
N VAL A 206 8.35 3.08 12.61
CA VAL A 206 8.76 4.47 12.81
C VAL A 206 7.58 5.42 12.58
N ALA A 207 7.65 6.63 13.12
CA ALA A 207 6.66 7.67 12.84
C ALA A 207 6.75 8.11 11.37
N VAL A 208 5.60 8.27 10.72
CA VAL A 208 5.50 8.52 9.27
C VAL A 208 4.41 9.54 8.94
N GLY A 209 4.48 10.14 7.75
CA GLY A 209 3.46 11.06 7.23
C GLY A 209 3.05 12.14 8.25
N PRO A 210 1.74 12.46 8.35
CA PRO A 210 1.23 13.44 9.31
C PRO A 210 1.59 13.13 10.77
N PHE A 211 1.71 11.86 11.17
CA PHE A 211 2.09 11.49 12.54
C PHE A 211 3.51 11.92 12.92
N ARG A 212 4.39 12.15 11.94
CA ARG A 212 5.75 12.65 12.15
C ARG A 212 5.84 14.18 12.05
N VAL A 213 5.18 14.78 11.05
CA VAL A 213 5.41 16.19 10.68
C VAL A 213 4.26 17.13 11.02
N ARG A 214 3.03 16.62 11.20
CA ARG A 214 1.80 17.39 11.45
C ARG A 214 0.90 16.65 12.45
N ARG A 215 1.46 16.33 13.62
CA ARG A 215 0.78 15.49 14.63
C ARG A 215 -0.38 16.24 15.29
N ARG A 216 -1.53 15.59 15.39
CA ARG A 216 -2.70 16.10 16.14
C ARG A 216 -2.55 15.81 17.64
N MET A 217 -3.30 16.53 18.47
CA MET A 217 -3.28 16.31 19.93
C MET A 217 -3.78 14.92 20.35
N ASN A 218 -4.67 14.33 19.54
CA ASN A 218 -5.30 13.02 19.74
C ASN A 218 -4.64 11.90 18.92
N ASP A 219 -3.47 12.15 18.32
CA ASP A 219 -2.68 11.10 17.68
C ASP A 219 -1.93 10.28 18.73
N VAL A 220 -1.94 8.95 18.55
CA VAL A 220 -1.17 8.00 19.35
C VAL A 220 -0.26 7.21 18.42
N CYS A 221 1.04 7.16 18.72
CA CYS A 221 2.00 6.36 17.96
C CYS A 221 2.53 5.21 18.83
N SER A 222 2.24 3.97 18.43
CA SER A 222 2.82 2.76 18.99
C SER A 222 3.91 2.27 18.04
N LEU A 223 5.15 2.66 18.35
CA LEU A 223 6.30 2.43 17.49
C LEU A 223 7.04 1.13 17.82
N GLY A 224 7.66 0.51 16.82
CA GLY A 224 8.43 -0.73 16.97
C GLY A 224 7.85 -1.89 16.17
N ASP A 225 8.01 -3.12 16.68
CA ASP A 225 7.46 -4.30 16.03
C ASP A 225 5.92 -4.28 16.03
N LEU A 226 5.32 -4.44 14.84
CA LEU A 226 3.87 -4.31 14.68
C LEU A 226 3.12 -5.44 15.35
N ASP A 227 3.58 -6.68 15.20
CA ASP A 227 2.90 -7.87 15.75
C ASP A 227 2.86 -7.78 17.29
N THR A 228 3.99 -7.43 17.90
CA THR A 228 4.10 -7.18 19.34
C THR A 228 3.13 -6.10 19.80
N ASN A 229 3.11 -4.95 19.12
CA ASN A 229 2.29 -3.81 19.52
C ASN A 229 0.78 -4.08 19.33
N VAL A 230 0.38 -4.72 18.24
CA VAL A 230 -1.01 -5.10 17.97
C VAL A 230 -1.47 -6.18 18.96
N THR A 231 -0.62 -7.18 19.25
CA THR A 231 -0.92 -8.21 20.25
C THR A 231 -1.06 -7.63 21.65
N TYR A 232 -0.20 -6.67 22.02
CA TYR A 232 -0.31 -5.95 23.27
C TYR A 232 -1.61 -5.11 23.34
N PHE A 233 -1.99 -4.46 22.25
CA PHE A 233 -3.24 -3.72 22.17
C PHE A 233 -4.46 -4.64 22.31
N ALA A 234 -4.47 -5.79 21.64
CA ALA A 234 -5.49 -6.81 21.82
C ALA A 234 -5.55 -7.33 23.27
N LYS A 235 -4.40 -7.44 23.95
CA LYS A 235 -4.35 -7.78 25.37
C LYS A 235 -4.99 -6.70 26.26
N MET A 236 -4.70 -5.42 26.00
CA MET A 236 -5.33 -4.31 26.74
C MET A 236 -6.85 -4.29 26.58
N LEU A 237 -7.36 -4.75 25.43
CA LEU A 237 -8.79 -4.88 25.15
C LEU A 237 -9.43 -6.13 25.79
N GLY A 238 -8.62 -7.02 26.40
CA GLY A 238 -9.09 -8.30 26.92
C GLY A 238 -9.34 -9.36 25.84
N TRP A 239 -8.82 -9.17 24.62
CA TRP A 239 -9.12 -10.00 23.45
C TRP A 239 -8.03 -11.03 23.12
N SER A 240 -7.06 -11.24 24.01
CA SER A 240 -5.95 -12.18 23.75
C SER A 240 -6.43 -13.61 23.49
N ALA A 241 -7.45 -14.08 24.21
CA ALA A 241 -8.00 -15.41 24.00
C ALA A 241 -8.73 -15.51 22.66
N ASP A 242 -9.60 -14.53 22.36
CA ASP A 242 -10.35 -14.45 21.11
C ASP A 242 -9.43 -14.46 19.89
N LEU A 243 -8.38 -13.64 19.91
CA LEU A 243 -7.41 -13.56 18.82
C LEU A 243 -6.69 -14.90 18.60
N LYS A 244 -6.24 -15.56 19.69
CA LYS A 244 -5.60 -16.89 19.61
C LYS A 244 -6.56 -17.95 19.07
N ASN A 245 -7.81 -17.95 19.54
CA ASN A 245 -8.83 -18.89 19.10
C ASN A 245 -9.17 -18.71 17.62
N LEU A 246 -9.28 -17.46 17.16
CA LEU A 246 -9.54 -17.13 15.76
C LEU A 246 -8.40 -17.62 14.85
N ILE A 247 -7.15 -17.37 15.22
CA ILE A 247 -5.97 -17.86 14.50
C ILE A 247 -5.99 -19.40 14.43
N LYS A 248 -6.21 -20.05 15.57
CA LYS A 248 -6.25 -21.52 15.66
C LYS A 248 -7.37 -22.11 14.79
N LYS A 249 -8.58 -21.57 14.87
CA LYS A 249 -9.73 -22.03 14.09
C LYS A 249 -9.47 -21.95 12.59
N HIS A 250 -8.82 -20.88 12.13
CA HIS A 250 -8.50 -20.72 10.72
C HIS A 250 -7.41 -21.70 10.25
N GLN A 251 -6.36 -21.90 11.07
CA GLN A 251 -5.31 -22.90 10.80
C GLN A 251 -5.84 -24.34 10.77
N GLU A 252 -6.91 -24.63 11.51
CA GLU A 252 -7.58 -25.94 11.52
C GLU A 252 -8.56 -26.13 10.36
N SER A 253 -9.17 -25.05 9.85
CA SER A 253 -10.10 -25.10 8.72
C SER A 253 -9.42 -25.16 7.35
N GLU A 254 -8.18 -24.70 7.25
CA GLU A 254 -7.39 -24.78 6.02
C GLU A 254 -6.98 -26.25 5.76
N PRO A 255 -7.16 -26.79 4.54
CA PRO A 255 -6.65 -28.10 4.20
C PRO A 255 -5.14 -28.09 4.44
N LYS A 256 -4.64 -28.99 5.30
CA LYS A 256 -3.21 -29.11 5.60
C LYS A 256 -2.44 -29.11 4.29
N ALA A 257 -1.71 -28.02 4.03
CA ALA A 257 -0.76 -27.99 2.93
C ALA A 257 0.11 -29.24 3.06
N THR A 258 0.10 -30.09 2.03
CA THR A 258 1.11 -31.14 1.88
C THR A 258 2.46 -30.48 2.12
N LYS A 259 3.25 -31.05 3.06
CA LYS A 259 4.56 -30.54 3.44
C LYS A 259 5.29 -30.03 2.20
N PRO A 260 5.86 -28.82 2.20
CA PRO A 260 6.74 -28.43 1.12
C PRO A 260 7.79 -29.53 1.00
N LEU A 261 7.95 -30.11 -0.19
CA LEU A 261 9.15 -30.88 -0.46
C LEU A 261 10.32 -29.98 -0.05
N SER A 262 11.21 -30.50 0.79
CA SER A 262 12.44 -29.84 1.17
C SER A 262 13.29 -29.65 -0.09
N CYS A 263 13.02 -28.59 -0.85
CA CYS A 263 13.98 -28.10 -1.81
C CYS A 263 14.84 -27.12 -1.02
N ALA A 264 16.05 -27.57 -0.67
CA ALA A 264 17.14 -26.64 -0.38
C ALA A 264 17.18 -25.60 -1.51
N PRO A 265 17.56 -24.34 -1.23
CA PRO A 265 17.69 -23.34 -2.29
C PRO A 265 18.69 -23.86 -3.31
N SER A 266 18.19 -24.34 -4.44
CA SER A 266 19.00 -24.57 -5.63
C SER A 266 19.34 -23.18 -6.16
N ILE A 267 20.49 -22.68 -5.69
CA ILE A 267 21.22 -21.63 -6.38
C ILE A 267 21.37 -22.14 -7.81
N VAL A 268 20.59 -21.57 -8.73
CA VAL A 268 20.79 -21.80 -10.16
C VAL A 268 22.15 -21.20 -10.46
N SER A 269 23.13 -22.08 -10.63
CA SER A 269 24.47 -21.70 -11.07
C SER A 269 24.36 -20.87 -12.35
N THR A 270 25.03 -19.71 -12.33
CA THR A 270 25.14 -18.76 -13.44
C THR A 270 25.59 -19.40 -14.75
N ALA A 271 26.21 -20.58 -14.69
CA ALA A 271 26.69 -21.32 -15.86
C ALA A 271 25.58 -21.85 -16.79
N SER A 272 24.35 -22.11 -16.28
CA SER A 272 23.27 -22.62 -17.14
C SER A 272 22.59 -21.54 -17.98
N LEU A 273 22.60 -20.28 -17.54
CA LEU A 273 21.94 -19.16 -18.23
C LEU A 273 22.77 -18.59 -19.39
N GLU A 274 24.11 -18.66 -19.30
CA GLU A 274 25.01 -18.22 -20.40
C GLU A 274 24.90 -19.12 -21.64
N LYS A 275 24.53 -20.39 -21.45
CA LYS A 275 24.43 -21.39 -22.52
C LYS A 275 23.18 -21.23 -23.39
N ASP A 276 22.14 -20.57 -22.87
CA ASP A 276 20.89 -20.31 -23.60
C ASP A 276 20.91 -18.94 -24.30
N LEU A 277 21.63 -17.95 -23.78
CA LEU A 277 21.83 -16.65 -24.41
C LEU A 277 22.74 -16.72 -25.66
N SER A 278 23.73 -17.61 -25.67
CA SER A 278 24.64 -17.79 -26.82
C SER A 278 23.95 -18.43 -28.04
N LYS A 279 22.83 -19.14 -27.86
CA LYS A 279 22.06 -19.74 -28.97
C LYS A 279 21.13 -18.76 -29.68
N LEU A 280 20.85 -17.60 -29.08
CA LEU A 280 19.95 -16.58 -29.63
C LEU A 280 20.68 -15.49 -30.44
N SER A 281 22.02 -15.45 -30.44
CA SER A 281 22.84 -14.40 -31.10
C SER A 281 23.36 -14.75 -32.49
N LEU A 282 22.93 -15.85 -33.12
CA LEU A 282 23.21 -16.11 -34.52
C LEU A 282 22.00 -15.65 -35.35
N HIS A 283 22.23 -14.76 -36.32
CA HIS A 283 21.32 -14.15 -37.30
C HIS A 283 21.00 -12.66 -37.12
N ILE A 284 22.03 -11.81 -37.08
CA ILE A 284 21.95 -10.48 -37.68
C ILE A 284 23.26 -10.23 -38.44
N THR A 285 23.23 -10.30 -39.77
CA THR A 285 24.31 -9.83 -40.65
C THR A 285 24.06 -8.36 -41.00
N PRO A 286 25.05 -7.45 -40.88
CA PRO A 286 24.90 -6.09 -41.37
C PRO A 286 25.10 -6.06 -42.89
N LYS A 287 24.16 -5.43 -43.61
CA LYS A 287 24.33 -5.04 -45.01
C LYS A 287 25.23 -3.79 -45.09
N GLU A 288 26.16 -3.81 -46.04
CA GLU A 288 27.00 -2.70 -46.46
C GLU A 288 26.17 -1.52 -47.00
N SER A 289 26.63 -0.29 -46.73
CA SER A 289 26.33 0.88 -47.56
C SER A 289 27.47 1.90 -47.48
N THR A 290 28.26 1.92 -48.56
CA THR A 290 28.85 3.05 -49.29
C THR A 290 29.23 4.35 -48.56
N GLU A 291 30.48 4.73 -48.83
CA GLU A 291 31.20 5.97 -48.54
C GLU A 291 30.41 7.28 -48.76
N THR A 292 30.65 8.26 -47.90
CA THR A 292 30.88 9.63 -48.37
C THR A 292 31.91 10.32 -47.49
N ARG A 293 33.04 10.67 -48.12
CA ARG A 293 34.19 11.41 -47.61
C ARG A 293 33.84 12.90 -47.56
N LEU A 294 34.21 13.64 -46.51
CA LEU A 294 34.75 15.00 -46.66
C LEU A 294 35.40 15.55 -45.37
N ALA A 295 36.68 15.91 -45.53
CA ALA A 295 37.45 16.99 -44.93
C ALA A 295 37.48 17.18 -43.39
N SER A 296 38.64 16.81 -42.84
CA SER A 296 39.22 17.35 -41.62
C SER A 296 39.54 18.85 -41.75
N THR A 297 39.12 19.66 -40.79
CA THR A 297 39.74 20.97 -40.52
C THR A 297 40.01 21.08 -39.03
N THR A 298 41.30 21.12 -38.71
CA THR A 298 41.87 21.34 -37.40
C THR A 298 41.71 22.81 -37.00
N HIS A 299 41.23 23.09 -35.79
CA HIS A 299 41.63 24.29 -35.06
C HIS A 299 41.66 24.04 -33.54
N ASN A 300 42.88 24.08 -33.01
CA ASN A 300 43.20 24.33 -31.61
C ASN A 300 42.74 25.75 -31.23
N VAL A 301 42.15 25.94 -30.04
CA VAL A 301 42.35 27.17 -29.27
C VAL A 301 42.47 26.83 -27.78
N SER A 302 43.63 27.19 -27.26
CA SER A 302 44.03 27.23 -25.87
C SER A 302 43.46 28.44 -25.13
N THR A 303 43.36 28.27 -23.81
CA THR A 303 43.25 29.25 -22.73
C THR A 303 43.96 30.60 -22.95
N GLY A 304 43.34 31.69 -22.47
CA GLY A 304 44.01 32.99 -22.30
C GLY A 304 43.11 34.09 -21.72
N SER A 305 43.48 34.58 -20.55
CA SER A 305 42.92 35.64 -19.69
C SER A 305 43.11 37.08 -20.20
N HIS A 306 42.27 38.03 -19.71
CA HIS A 306 42.57 39.44 -19.26
C HIS A 306 41.26 40.29 -19.24
N SER A 307 40.75 40.77 -18.08
CA SER A 307 40.89 42.11 -17.45
C SER A 307 40.54 43.31 -18.38
N ALA A 308 39.76 44.36 -18.05
CA ALA A 308 39.51 45.06 -16.79
C ALA A 308 38.33 46.09 -16.89
N GLY A 309 37.81 46.52 -15.71
CA GLY A 309 37.28 47.87 -15.39
C GLY A 309 35.84 48.22 -15.80
N GLY A 310 34.95 48.78 -14.96
CA GLY A 310 34.98 49.19 -13.56
C GLY A 310 33.72 50.03 -13.20
N LYS A 311 33.31 50.03 -11.92
CA LYS A 311 32.92 51.23 -11.10
C LYS A 311 32.22 50.81 -9.80
N LEU A 312 32.62 51.48 -8.72
CA LEU A 312 32.23 51.31 -7.32
C LEU A 312 30.88 51.98 -6.97
N LEU A 313 30.29 51.49 -5.85
CA LEU A 313 29.82 52.16 -4.62
C LEU A 313 28.60 51.37 -4.09
N SER A 314 28.39 51.03 -2.82
CA SER A 314 29.05 51.32 -1.54
C SER A 314 28.45 50.41 -0.42
N ASN A 315 29.30 50.04 0.54
CA ASN A 315 29.07 49.82 1.98
C ASN A 315 28.06 48.79 2.52
N GLY A 316 28.57 47.86 3.35
CA GLY A 316 27.81 47.21 4.43
C GLY A 316 28.25 45.79 4.78
N ARG A 317 29.22 45.63 5.69
CA ARG A 317 29.44 44.40 6.49
C ARG A 317 29.31 44.82 7.96
N PRO A 318 28.82 43.96 8.88
CA PRO A 318 29.75 42.98 9.44
C PRO A 318 29.18 41.62 9.94
N THR A 319 30.06 40.62 9.89
CA THR A 319 30.31 39.52 10.86
C THR A 319 29.19 38.58 11.33
N ILE A 320 29.37 37.28 11.04
CA ILE A 320 28.75 36.13 11.72
C ILE A 320 29.84 35.45 12.59
N PRO A 321 29.62 35.23 13.90
CA PRO A 321 30.48 34.37 14.70
C PRO A 321 29.97 32.94 14.78
N VAL A 322 30.91 32.04 15.03
CA VAL A 322 30.84 30.58 15.00
C VAL A 322 30.42 30.00 16.36
N HIS A 323 29.81 28.80 16.31
CA HIS A 323 29.60 27.77 17.35
C HIS A 323 28.47 27.92 18.39
N ARG A 324 27.62 26.87 18.46
CA ARG A 324 27.50 25.96 19.62
C ARG A 324 26.76 24.66 19.26
N ASN A 325 27.30 23.53 19.73
CA ASN A 325 26.77 22.16 19.64
C ASN A 325 25.39 22.02 20.34
N PRO A 326 24.51 21.12 19.87
CA PRO A 326 23.31 20.75 20.64
C PRO A 326 23.66 19.74 21.76
N PRO A 327 22.89 19.71 22.86
CA PRO A 327 23.21 18.91 24.03
C PRO A 327 22.86 17.42 23.83
N ARG A 328 23.71 16.57 24.42
CA ARG A 328 23.40 15.17 24.73
C ARG A 328 22.30 15.13 25.79
N TYR A 329 21.23 14.36 25.55
CA TYR A 329 20.37 13.86 26.62
C TYR A 329 20.42 12.34 26.64
N GLY A 330 20.79 11.81 27.80
CA GLY A 330 20.81 10.39 28.12
C GLY A 330 19.42 9.86 28.50
N ASN A 331 19.42 8.55 28.72
CA ASN A 331 18.30 7.67 29.04
C ASN A 331 17.35 8.16 30.16
N ASN A 332 16.13 7.60 30.07
CA ASN A 332 15.07 7.42 31.09
C ASN A 332 13.90 8.42 31.07
N ALA A 333 12.79 8.01 30.47
CA ALA A 333 11.44 8.35 30.90
C ALA A 333 10.41 7.34 30.34
N TRP A 334 10.40 6.13 30.91
CA TRP A 334 9.20 5.29 30.92
C TRP A 334 8.24 5.87 31.95
N SER A 335 7.17 6.52 31.48
CA SER A 335 5.86 6.65 32.13
C SER A 335 5.13 7.82 31.49
N ASN A 336 4.24 7.53 30.54
CA ASN A 336 3.14 8.45 30.29
C ASN A 336 1.88 7.65 29.96
N PRO A 337 0.79 7.81 30.73
CA PRO A 337 -0.42 7.04 30.53
C PRO A 337 -1.08 7.46 29.22
N VAL A 338 -1.62 6.47 28.51
CA VAL A 338 -2.56 6.65 27.41
C VAL A 338 -3.56 7.73 27.82
N SER A 339 -3.72 8.77 26.97
CA SER A 339 -4.64 9.88 27.22
C SER A 339 -5.98 9.38 27.76
N PHE A 340 -6.42 9.94 28.89
CA PHE A 340 -7.64 9.59 29.61
C PHE A 340 -8.89 9.52 28.70
N HIS A 341 -8.88 10.28 27.59
CA HIS A 341 -9.95 10.26 26.59
C HIS A 341 -9.94 9.00 25.71
N ALA A 342 -8.77 8.50 25.34
CA ALA A 342 -8.63 7.23 24.61
C ALA A 342 -8.99 6.03 25.50
N GLN A 343 -8.62 6.08 26.79
CA GLN A 343 -9.06 5.08 27.78
C GLN A 343 -10.58 5.06 27.95
N LYS A 344 -11.23 6.23 27.97
CA LYS A 344 -12.71 6.33 28.09
C LYS A 344 -13.44 5.83 26.85
N HIS A 345 -12.88 6.04 25.66
CA HIS A 345 -13.45 5.48 24.42
C HIS A 345 -13.26 3.95 24.35
N LEU A 346 -12.07 3.45 24.70
CA LEU A 346 -11.77 2.02 24.81
C LEU A 346 -12.64 1.32 25.86
N TYR A 347 -12.89 1.96 27.01
CA TYR A 347 -13.78 1.46 28.07
C TYR A 347 -15.27 1.47 27.67
N ARG A 348 -15.69 2.39 26.80
CA ARG A 348 -17.04 2.37 26.21
C ARG A 348 -17.21 1.21 25.24
N MET A 349 -16.20 0.96 24.39
CA MET A 349 -16.22 -0.16 23.44
C MET A 349 -16.28 -1.54 24.13
N THR A 350 -15.67 -1.71 25.30
CA THR A 350 -15.77 -2.96 26.07
C THR A 350 -17.13 -3.17 26.74
N LYS A 351 -17.83 -2.09 27.13
CA LYS A 351 -19.19 -2.19 27.69
C LYS A 351 -20.24 -2.53 26.63
N THR A 352 -20.17 -1.94 25.44
CA THR A 352 -21.14 -2.22 24.36
C THR A 352 -21.00 -3.66 23.83
N ALA A 353 -19.81 -4.25 23.91
CA ALA A 353 -19.59 -5.66 23.57
C ALA A 353 -20.05 -6.66 24.65
N ALA A 354 -20.31 -6.20 25.88
CA ALA A 354 -20.71 -7.05 27.01
C ALA A 354 -22.23 -7.05 27.27
N SER A 355 -22.98 -6.10 26.72
CA SER A 355 -24.45 -6.03 26.82
C SER A 355 -25.09 -6.43 25.49
N GLY A 356 -25.03 -7.71 25.17
CA GLY A 356 -25.89 -8.30 24.14
C GLY A 356 -27.31 -8.43 24.68
N SER A 357 -28.18 -7.52 24.25
CA SER A 357 -29.64 -7.69 24.21
C SER A 357 -30.18 -6.67 23.21
N GLU A 358 -30.51 -7.16 22.02
CA GLU A 358 -31.45 -6.50 21.11
C GLU A 358 -32.85 -6.79 21.65
N GLU A 359 -33.63 -5.77 21.97
CA GLU A 359 -35.09 -5.74 21.77
C GLU A 359 -35.64 -4.34 22.08
N GLU A 360 -36.54 -3.90 21.20
CA GLU A 360 -37.54 -2.83 21.35
C GLU A 360 -37.08 -1.37 21.49
N LEU A 361 -37.30 -0.58 20.42
CA LEU A 361 -37.82 0.80 20.48
C LEU A 361 -38.00 1.38 19.08
N PHE A 362 -39.08 1.00 18.39
CA PHE A 362 -39.72 1.82 17.35
C PHE A 362 -41.18 1.36 17.17
N ALA A 363 -42.08 1.87 18.00
CA ALA A 363 -43.52 1.91 17.74
C ALA A 363 -44.20 2.95 18.65
N HIS A 364 -45.09 3.77 18.04
CA HIS A 364 -45.99 4.79 18.63
C HIS A 364 -45.28 6.09 19.08
N GLU A 365 -45.72 7.33 18.78
CA GLU A 365 -46.97 7.99 18.35
C GLU A 365 -46.57 9.09 17.32
N GLU A 366 -47.38 9.63 16.40
CA GLU A 366 -48.67 10.31 16.56
C GLU A 366 -49.45 10.31 15.24
N THR A 367 -50.75 10.01 15.33
CA THR A 367 -51.80 10.38 14.37
C THR A 367 -53.00 10.87 15.16
N SER A 368 -53.79 11.79 14.58
CA SER A 368 -54.97 12.52 15.09
C SER A 368 -54.60 13.73 15.97
N ASP A 369 -55.03 14.97 15.75
CA ASP A 369 -56.27 15.54 15.18
C ASP A 369 -55.92 16.75 14.27
N GLU A 370 -56.74 17.37 13.39
CA GLU A 370 -58.18 17.60 13.38
C GLU A 370 -58.58 18.15 11.97
N THR A 371 -59.82 17.91 11.55
CA THR A 371 -60.42 18.33 10.26
C THR A 371 -61.31 19.60 10.37
N SER A 372 -61.53 20.24 9.21
CA SER A 372 -62.55 21.26 8.84
C SER A 372 -62.06 22.73 8.93
N SER A 373 -62.29 23.62 7.95
CA SER A 373 -63.44 23.82 7.06
C SER A 373 -63.13 24.81 5.90
N GLY A 374 -63.88 24.68 4.77
CA GLY A 374 -64.27 25.71 3.76
C GLY A 374 -63.17 26.33 2.90
N GLU A 375 -63.08 26.10 1.58
CA GLU A 375 -63.88 26.72 0.49
C GLU A 375 -63.81 28.26 0.49
N ASP A 376 -63.15 28.85 -0.53
CA ASP A 376 -63.73 29.85 -1.44
C ASP A 376 -62.71 30.35 -2.51
N GLU A 377 -63.16 30.24 -3.76
CA GLU A 377 -63.06 31.17 -4.91
C GLU A 377 -61.74 31.58 -5.64
N GLU A 378 -61.85 31.49 -6.98
CA GLU A 378 -61.34 32.37 -8.07
C GLU A 378 -59.82 32.53 -8.31
N ASP A 379 -59.28 31.89 -9.36
CA ASP A 379 -59.12 32.38 -10.75
C ASP A 379 -58.18 31.47 -11.59
#